data_AF-A0A7C1E7S2-F1
#
_entry.id   AF-A0A7C1E7S2-F1
#
_cell.length_a   1.000
_cell.length_b   1.000
_cell.length_c   1.000
_cell.angle_alpha   90.00
_cell.angle_beta   90.00
_cell.angle_gamma   90.00
#
_symmetry.space_group_name_H-M   'P 1'
#
loop_
_entity.id
_entity.type
_entity.pdbx_description
1 polymer ?
#
loop_
_entity_poly.entity_id
_entity_poly.type
_entity_poly.pdbx_seq_one_letter_code
_entity_poly.pdbx_strand_id
1 'polypeptide(L)'
;LSYTEFEYSGLTLDRSSMGLNDSIHLTVTLTNTGDRFGEEVVQLYVRDLVGTVTRPVKELKGFRKVGLEPGASAEVEFTLRAEDLHYYGADNRWGVEPGEFRVWIGPSSAGGEEASFVIE
;
A
#
# COMPACT_ATOMS: atom_id res chain seq x y z
N LEU A 1 16.15 -2.57 10.06
CA LEU A 1 16.66 -3.34 11.22
C LEU A 1 16.10 -2.68 12.47
N SER A 2 15.07 -3.29 13.05
CA SER A 2 14.52 -2.91 14.36
C SER A 2 15.05 -3.89 15.41
N TYR A 3 15.02 -3.51 16.68
CA TYR A 3 15.40 -4.39 17.80
C TYR A 3 14.29 -5.36 18.20
N THR A 4 13.17 -5.36 17.47
CA THR A 4 12.05 -6.27 17.61
C THR A 4 11.58 -6.72 16.22
N GLU A 5 10.84 -7.82 16.17
CA GLU A 5 10.29 -8.38 14.93
C GLU A 5 8.82 -7.99 14.79
N PHE A 6 8.41 -7.70 13.55
CA PHE A 6 7.04 -7.34 13.22
C PHE A 6 6.53 -8.27 12.13
N GLU A 7 5.34 -8.80 12.34
CA GLU A 7 4.61 -9.61 11.39
C GLU A 7 3.47 -8.80 10.78
N TYR A 8 3.36 -8.89 9.45
CA TYR A 8 2.27 -8.30 8.68
C TYR A 8 1.35 -9.44 8.25
N SER A 9 0.05 -9.31 8.45
CA SER A 9 -0.92 -10.32 8.03
C SER A 9 -2.28 -9.73 7.71
N GLY A 10 -3.09 -10.50 6.98
CA GLY A 10 -4.49 -10.16 6.73
C GLY A 10 -4.68 -8.89 5.91
N LEU A 11 -3.85 -8.67 4.88
CA LEU A 11 -4.07 -7.57 3.95
C LEU A 11 -5.43 -7.75 3.27
N THR A 12 -6.31 -6.78 3.46
CA THR A 12 -7.66 -6.76 2.90
C THR A 12 -7.92 -5.42 2.22
N LEU A 13 -8.78 -5.47 1.20
CA LEU A 13 -9.27 -4.30 0.50
C LEU A 13 -10.79 -4.31 0.65
N ASP A 14 -11.37 -3.15 0.92
CA ASP A 14 -12.84 -3.00 1.03
C ASP A 14 -13.55 -3.27 -0.30
N ARG A 15 -12.84 -3.12 -1.43
CA ARG A 15 -13.30 -3.40 -2.79
C ARG A 15 -12.15 -3.89 -3.68
N SER A 16 -12.46 -4.58 -4.77
CA SER A 16 -11.47 -5.02 -5.77
C SER A 16 -11.48 -4.16 -7.05
N SER A 17 -12.43 -3.23 -7.16
CA SER A 17 -12.48 -2.24 -8.23
C SER A 17 -12.92 -0.87 -7.72
N MET A 18 -12.43 0.20 -8.36
CA MET A 18 -12.80 1.58 -8.05
C MET A 18 -12.92 2.43 -9.32
N GLY A 19 -13.85 3.39 -9.35
CA GLY A 19 -13.92 4.35 -10.46
C GLY A 19 -12.86 5.45 -10.37
N LEU A 20 -12.75 6.27 -11.41
CA LEU A 20 -11.80 7.40 -11.53
C LEU A 20 -11.91 8.48 -10.43
N ASN A 21 -13.00 8.50 -9.65
CA ASN A 21 -13.22 9.44 -8.54
C ASN A 21 -13.42 8.74 -7.20
N ASP A 22 -13.21 7.43 -7.14
CA ASP A 22 -13.42 6.62 -5.94
C ASP A 22 -12.12 6.49 -5.13
N SER A 23 -12.27 5.92 -3.95
CA SER A 23 -11.17 5.46 -3.11
C SER A 23 -11.34 3.99 -2.72
N ILE A 24 -10.23 3.37 -2.36
CA ILE A 24 -10.13 2.02 -1.83
C ILE A 24 -9.44 2.08 -0.47
N HIS A 25 -9.94 1.32 0.50
CA HIS A 25 -9.38 1.20 1.83
C HIS A 25 -8.61 -0.10 1.92
N LEU A 26 -7.35 0.00 2.30
CA LEU A 26 -6.46 -1.14 2.53
C LEU A 26 -6.20 -1.27 4.01
N THR A 27 -6.47 -2.43 4.57
CA THR A 27 -6.24 -2.73 5.98
C THR A 27 -5.26 -3.89 6.09
N VAL A 28 -4.23 -3.73 6.92
CA VAL A 28 -3.30 -4.79 7.30
C VAL A 28 -3.19 -4.87 8.81
N THR A 29 -3.03 -6.08 9.34
CA THR A 29 -2.72 -6.29 10.76
C THR A 29 -1.21 -6.32 10.94
N LEU A 30 -0.71 -5.45 11.80
CA LEU A 30 0.68 -5.42 12.23
C LEU A 30 0.77 -5.99 13.65
N THR A 31 1.61 -7.00 13.87
CA THR A 31 1.84 -7.59 15.20
C THR A 31 3.30 -7.50 15.58
N ASN A 32 3.61 -7.03 16.78
CA ASN A 32 4.97 -7.10 17.32
C ASN A 32 5.20 -8.50 17.92
N THR A 33 5.97 -9.33 17.23
CA THR A 33 6.25 -10.71 17.62
C THR A 33 7.55 -10.85 18.41
N GLY A 34 8.31 -9.77 18.58
CA GLY A 34 9.53 -9.78 19.39
C GLY A 34 9.31 -9.43 20.86
N ASP A 35 10.40 -9.46 21.62
CA ASP A 35 10.38 -9.32 23.09
C ASP A 35 10.47 -7.88 23.61
N ARG A 36 10.48 -6.89 22.72
CA ARG A 36 10.69 -5.48 23.08
C ARG A 36 9.68 -4.57 22.43
N PHE A 37 9.38 -3.45 23.10
CA PHE A 37 8.69 -2.35 22.46
C PHE A 37 9.49 -1.90 21.23
N GLY A 38 8.78 -1.71 20.12
CA GLY A 38 9.37 -1.20 18.89
C GLY A 38 8.42 -0.28 18.17
N GLU A 39 9.00 0.57 17.34
CA GLU A 39 8.25 1.35 16.36
C GLU A 39 8.56 0.82 14.97
N GLU A 40 7.52 0.65 14.17
CA GLU A 40 7.59 0.13 12.81
C GLU A 40 6.99 1.15 11.83
N VAL A 41 7.61 1.29 10.65
CA VAL A 41 7.14 2.18 9.59
C VAL A 41 6.51 1.34 8.48
N VAL A 42 5.19 1.20 8.57
CA VAL A 42 4.36 0.53 7.57
C VAL A 42 4.30 1.40 6.32
N GLN A 43 4.73 0.87 5.18
CA GLN A 43 4.81 1.59 3.91
C GLN A 43 3.85 0.98 2.88
N LEU A 44 3.09 1.84 2.19
CA LEU A 44 2.20 1.50 1.08
C LEU A 44 2.87 1.85 -0.25
N TYR A 45 3.06 0.83 -1.08
CA TYR A 45 3.57 0.96 -2.44
C TYR A 45 2.50 0.61 -3.46
N VAL A 46 2.50 1.29 -4.60
CA VAL A 46 1.60 1.00 -5.73
C VAL A 46 2.41 0.85 -7.02
N ARG A 47 1.95 -0.04 -7.90
CA ARG A 47 2.45 -0.21 -9.26
C ARG A 47 1.26 -0.34 -10.20
N ASP A 48 1.35 0.32 -11.33
CA ASP A 48 0.47 0.05 -12.45
C ASP A 48 1.07 -1.01 -13.36
N LEU A 49 0.25 -2.00 -13.71
CA LEU A 49 0.59 -3.06 -14.63
C LEU A 49 0.18 -2.76 -16.07
N VAL A 50 -0.77 -1.84 -16.28
CA VAL A 50 -1.35 -1.48 -17.57
C VAL A 50 -0.99 -0.03 -17.88
N GLY A 51 0.28 0.21 -18.17
CA GLY A 51 0.78 1.52 -18.57
C GLY A 51 1.19 1.53 -20.03
N THR A 52 0.62 2.44 -20.83
CA THR A 52 1.10 2.76 -22.19
C THR A 52 2.55 3.29 -22.18
N VAL A 53 3.03 3.72 -21.01
CA VAL A 53 4.40 4.20 -20.73
C VAL A 53 5.03 3.33 -19.63
N THR A 54 6.33 3.06 -19.74
CA THR A 54 7.09 2.32 -18.72
C THR A 54 7.04 3.04 -17.37
N ARG A 55 6.28 2.51 -16.41
CA ARG A 55 6.16 3.06 -15.06
C ARG A 55 7.19 2.48 -14.08
N PRO A 56 7.56 3.22 -13.00
CA PRO A 56 8.37 2.68 -11.92
C PRO A 56 7.77 1.41 -11.34
N VAL A 57 8.62 0.48 -10.92
CA VAL A 57 8.19 -0.84 -10.43
C VAL A 57 7.40 -0.74 -9.12
N LYS A 58 7.64 0.28 -8.29
CA LYS A 58 6.89 0.59 -7.05
C LYS A 58 6.98 2.08 -6.74
N GLU A 59 5.85 2.73 -6.49
CA GLU A 59 5.75 4.11 -6.01
C GLU A 59 5.23 4.14 -4.57
N LEU A 60 5.94 4.82 -3.66
CA LEU A 60 5.47 5.02 -2.29
C LEU A 60 4.30 6.00 -2.28
N LYS A 61 3.10 5.56 -1.89
CA LYS A 61 1.90 6.40 -1.79
C LYS A 61 1.55 6.81 -0.37
N GLY A 62 2.04 6.08 0.63
CA GLY A 62 1.81 6.42 2.01
C GLY A 62 2.71 5.67 2.97
N PHE A 63 2.85 6.19 4.18
CA PHE A 63 3.46 5.47 5.29
C PHE A 63 2.78 5.84 6.62
N ARG A 64 2.87 4.93 7.58
CA ARG A 64 2.37 5.10 8.95
C ARG A 64 3.40 4.54 9.92
N LYS A 65 3.69 5.30 10.97
CA LYS A 65 4.55 4.85 12.06
C LYS A 65 3.68 4.34 13.20
N VAL A 66 3.90 3.09 13.62
CA VAL A 66 3.11 2.43 14.67
C VAL A 66 4.05 1.92 15.74
N GLY A 67 3.78 2.29 17.00
CA GLY A 67 4.48 1.76 18.16
C GLY A 67 3.65 0.63 18.79
N LEU A 68 4.27 -0.52 19.03
CA LEU A 68 3.60 -1.69 19.62
C LEU A 68 4.44 -2.25 20.77
N GLU A 69 3.75 -2.60 21.86
CA GLU A 69 4.32 -3.45 22.90
C GLU A 69 4.50 -4.89 22.40
N PRO A 70 5.38 -5.69 23.03
CA PRO A 70 5.52 -7.12 22.72
C PRO A 70 4.19 -7.86 22.75
N GLY A 71 3.88 -8.60 21.68
CA GLY A 71 2.64 -9.36 21.54
C GLY A 71 1.39 -8.52 21.23
N ALA A 72 1.51 -7.20 21.10
CA ALA A 72 0.40 -6.34 20.70
C ALA A 72 0.23 -6.34 19.17
N SER A 73 -1.03 -6.25 18.74
CA SER A 73 -1.41 -6.10 17.34
C SER A 73 -2.15 -4.77 17.13
N ALA A 74 -1.96 -4.15 15.96
CA ALA A 74 -2.74 -3.01 15.52
C ALA A 74 -3.16 -3.18 14.05
N GLU A 75 -4.37 -2.73 13.74
CA GLU A 75 -4.81 -2.57 12.37
C GLU A 75 -4.31 -1.24 11.81
N VAL A 76 -3.69 -1.31 10.64
CA VAL A 76 -3.18 -0.15 9.91
C VAL A 76 -3.98 0.01 8.64
N GLU A 77 -4.70 1.12 8.57
CA GLU A 77 -5.54 1.46 7.44
C GLU A 77 -4.88 2.54 6.55
N PHE A 78 -4.97 2.33 5.25
CA PHE A 78 -4.60 3.30 4.22
C PHE A 78 -5.78 3.54 3.28
N THR A 79 -6.08 4.79 3.02
CA THR A 79 -6.99 5.19 1.94
C THR A 79 -6.16 5.53 0.72
N LEU A 80 -6.37 4.83 -0.38
CA LEU A 80 -5.79 5.16 -1.68
C LEU A 80 -6.90 5.72 -2.57
N ARG A 81 -6.71 6.93 -3.08
CA ARG A 81 -7.67 7.56 -3.97
C ARG A 81 -7.22 7.45 -5.42
N ALA A 82 -8.16 7.40 -6.35
CA ALA A 82 -7.83 7.43 -7.78
C ALA A 82 -6.98 8.65 -8.16
N GLU A 83 -7.20 9.80 -7.50
CA GLU A 83 -6.39 11.02 -7.63
C GLU A 83 -4.90 10.81 -7.31
N ASP A 84 -4.56 9.96 -6.32
CA ASP A 84 -3.18 9.66 -5.93
C ASP A 84 -2.44 8.83 -6.99
N LEU A 85 -3.19 8.23 -7.92
CA LEU A 85 -2.70 7.40 -9.02
C LEU A 85 -2.64 8.14 -10.34
N HIS A 86 -3.08 9.40 -10.38
CA HIS A 86 -2.95 10.23 -11.56
C HIS A 86 -1.48 10.43 -11.91
N TYR A 87 -1.22 10.35 -13.20
CA TYR A 87 0.09 10.60 -13.77
C TYR A 87 -0.05 11.55 -14.96
N TYR A 88 1.07 12.17 -15.35
CA TYR A 88 1.13 12.92 -16.60
C TYR A 88 1.29 11.94 -17.76
N GLY A 89 0.23 11.80 -18.57
CA GLY A 89 0.26 11.04 -19.81
C GLY A 89 1.19 11.66 -20.86
N ALA A 90 1.57 10.88 -21.87
CA ALA A 90 2.41 11.35 -22.98
C ALA A 90 1.78 12.50 -23.79
N ASP A 91 0.47 12.70 -23.64
CA ASP A 91 -0.33 13.78 -24.22
C ASP A 91 -0.44 15.03 -23.31
N ASN A 92 0.35 15.10 -22.23
CA ASN A 92 0.28 16.12 -21.17
C ASN A 92 -1.08 16.18 -20.45
N ARG A 93 -1.91 15.13 -20.51
CA ARG A 93 -3.15 15.07 -19.73
C ARG A 93 -2.87 14.48 -18.36
N TRP A 94 -3.35 15.17 -17.33
CA TRP A 94 -3.38 14.67 -15.96
C TRP A 94 -4.55 13.70 -15.83
N GLY A 95 -4.26 12.43 -15.61
CA GLY A 95 -5.29 11.39 -15.59
C GLY A 95 -4.74 10.06 -15.08
N VAL A 96 -5.65 9.14 -14.80
CA VAL A 96 -5.32 7.73 -14.59
C VAL A 96 -6.03 6.92 -15.67
N GLU A 97 -5.31 6.00 -16.30
CA GLU A 97 -5.89 5.07 -17.25
C GLU A 97 -6.56 3.92 -16.48
N PRO A 98 -7.78 3.49 -16.86
CA PRO A 98 -8.37 2.26 -16.37
C PRO A 98 -7.43 1.09 -16.60
N GLY A 99 -7.24 0.24 -15.59
CA GLY A 99 -6.19 -0.77 -15.62
C GLY A 99 -6.05 -1.54 -14.31
N GLU A 100 -5.17 -2.54 -14.34
CA GLU A 100 -4.83 -3.34 -13.15
C GLU A 100 -3.69 -2.68 -12.37
N PHE A 101 -3.94 -2.47 -11.08
CA PHE A 101 -2.97 -1.92 -10.15
C PHE A 101 -2.62 -2.98 -9.10
N ARG A 102 -1.35 -3.02 -8.72
CA ARG A 102 -0.86 -3.80 -7.58
C ARG A 102 -0.44 -2.89 -6.45
N VAL A 103 -0.74 -3.33 -5.24
CA VAL A 103 -0.38 -2.69 -3.98
C VAL A 103 0.49 -3.63 -3.16
N TRP A 104 1.43 -3.06 -2.43
CA TRP A 104 2.20 -3.77 -1.41
C TRP A 104 2.17 -2.97 -0.11
N ILE A 105 1.92 -3.66 1.00
CA ILE A 105 2.08 -3.09 2.33
C ILE A 105 3.14 -3.88 3.09
N GLY A 106 4.17 -3.20 3.58
CA GLY A 106 5.24 -3.88 4.28
C GLY A 106 6.29 -2.96 4.90
N PRO A 107 7.34 -3.56 5.48
CA PRO A 107 8.41 -2.85 6.20
C PRO A 107 9.39 -2.14 5.27
N SER A 108 9.39 -2.48 3.97
CA SER A 108 10.30 -1.92 2.98
C SER A 108 9.79 -2.13 1.56
N SER A 109 10.44 -1.53 0.57
CA SER A 109 10.13 -1.75 -0.85
C SER A 109 10.38 -3.19 -1.33
N ALA A 110 11.14 -4.01 -0.57
CA ALA A 110 11.59 -5.34 -0.97
C ALA A 110 10.66 -6.50 -0.53
N GLY A 111 9.73 -6.27 0.41
CA GLY A 111 8.85 -7.31 0.94
C GLY A 111 7.59 -6.75 1.60
N GLY A 112 6.58 -7.60 1.78
CA GLY A 112 5.28 -7.22 2.33
C GLY A 112 4.16 -8.07 1.74
N GLU A 113 2.95 -7.86 2.26
CA GLU A 113 1.72 -8.42 1.72
C GLU A 113 1.35 -7.71 0.42
N GLU A 114 0.87 -8.46 -0.57
CA GLU A 114 0.48 -7.91 -1.88
C GLU A 114 -0.99 -8.13 -2.17
N ALA A 115 -1.57 -7.19 -2.90
CA ALA A 115 -2.91 -7.32 -3.44
C ALA A 115 -3.04 -6.59 -4.78
N SER A 116 -4.15 -6.81 -5.47
CA SER A 116 -4.45 -6.18 -6.75
C SER A 116 -5.88 -5.64 -6.75
N PHE A 117 -6.08 -4.57 -7.51
CA PHE A 117 -7.38 -3.97 -7.75
C PHE A 117 -7.41 -3.37 -9.16
N VAL A 118 -8.61 -3.11 -9.67
CA VAL A 118 -8.82 -2.55 -11.02
C VAL A 118 -9.42 -1.15 -10.92
N ILE A 119 -8.94 -0.23 -11.76
CA ILE A 119 -9.63 1.03 -11.99
C ILE A 119 -10.48 0.87 -13.25
N GLU A 120 -11.77 1.18 -13.14
CA GLU A 120 -12.75 1.13 -14.24
C GLU A 120 -13.16 2.54 -14.73
#